data_AF-A0A396GZY6-F1
#
_entry.id   AF-A0A396GZY6-F1
#
_cell.length_a   1.000
_cell.length_b   1.000
_cell.length_c   1.000
_cell.angle_alpha   90.00
_cell.angle_beta   90.00
_cell.angle_gamma   90.00
#
_symmetry.space_group_name_H-M   'P 1'
#
loop_
_entity.id
_entity.type
_entity.pdbx_description
1 polymer ?
#
loop_
_entity_poly.entity_id
_entity_poly.type
_entity_poly.pdbx_seq_one_letter_code
_entity_poly.pdbx_strand_id
1 'polypeptide(L)'
;MSTPGVFEVLQQLVKEHPRITLGVGTVLRIEDAKTAIKAGAKFLMSPANVKDILNYVQGGDILYIPGTMTPTEILSAYDAGAKMVKIYPVSALGGFQYIAALKKPFPHVSMVASQGITIGSFTFSSIELYTFE
;
A
#
# COMPACT_ATOMS: atom_id res chain seq x y z
N MET A 1 -11.56 -6.63 -9.02
CA MET A 1 -11.90 -5.55 -8.06
C MET A 1 -13.00 -5.98 -7.10
N SER A 2 -12.90 -5.62 -5.81
CA SER A 2 -13.89 -5.94 -4.77
C SER A 2 -15.05 -4.95 -4.67
N THR A 3 -14.90 -3.75 -5.22
CA THR A 3 -15.90 -2.68 -5.21
C THR A 3 -16.41 -2.44 -6.63
N PRO A 4 -17.68 -2.74 -6.95
CA PRO A 4 -18.26 -2.42 -8.26
C PRO A 4 -18.29 -0.91 -8.52
N GLY A 5 -18.06 -0.49 -9.77
CA GLY A 5 -18.15 0.92 -10.18
C GLY A 5 -17.02 1.83 -9.67
N VAL A 6 -15.95 1.25 -9.10
CA VAL A 6 -14.89 2.02 -8.43
C VAL A 6 -14.16 2.98 -9.36
N PHE A 7 -14.02 2.64 -10.65
CA PHE A 7 -13.25 3.47 -11.59
C PHE A 7 -14.05 4.69 -12.05
N GLU A 8 -15.37 4.55 -12.21
CA GLU A 8 -16.27 5.65 -12.54
C GLU A 8 -16.31 6.67 -11.39
N VAL A 9 -16.46 6.17 -10.16
CA VAL A 9 -16.41 7.00 -8.94
C VAL A 9 -15.05 7.69 -8.81
N LEU A 10 -13.96 6.97 -9.04
CA LEU A 10 -12.61 7.54 -8.98
C LEU A 10 -12.45 8.70 -9.98
N GLN A 11 -12.89 8.53 -11.23
CA GLN A 11 -12.80 9.58 -12.25
C GLN A 11 -13.57 10.84 -11.83
N GLN A 12 -14.76 10.66 -11.26
CA GLN A 12 -15.55 11.76 -10.75
C GLN A 12 -14.83 12.49 -9.60
N LEU A 13 -14.35 11.75 -8.61
CA LEU A 13 -13.64 12.31 -7.45
C LEU A 13 -12.35 13.05 -7.85
N VAL A 14 -11.58 12.50 -8.79
CA VAL A 14 -10.37 13.16 -9.31
C VAL A 14 -10.71 14.50 -9.96
N LYS A 15 -11.83 14.57 -10.70
CA LYS A 15 -12.30 15.82 -11.33
C LYS A 15 -12.81 16.83 -10.32
N GLU A 16 -13.56 16.40 -9.32
CA GLU A 16 -14.16 17.26 -8.29
C GLU A 16 -13.12 17.75 -7.28
N HIS A 17 -12.05 16.97 -7.04
CA HIS A 17 -11.05 17.23 -6.02
C HIS A 17 -9.60 17.15 -6.57
N PRO A 18 -9.18 18.04 -7.49
CA PRO A 18 -7.89 17.95 -8.18
C PRO A 18 -6.66 18.10 -7.26
N ARG A 19 -6.83 18.55 -6.02
CA ARG A 19 -5.76 18.68 -5.02
C ARG A 19 -5.62 17.45 -4.12
N ILE A 20 -6.56 16.51 -4.17
CA ILE A 20 -6.55 15.31 -3.32
C ILE A 20 -5.80 14.20 -4.06
N THR A 21 -4.92 13.51 -3.34
CA THR A 21 -4.27 12.30 -3.84
C THR A 21 -5.19 11.12 -3.60
N LEU A 22 -5.71 10.54 -4.68
CA LEU A 22 -6.60 9.37 -4.63
C LEU A 22 -5.87 8.13 -5.10
N GLY A 23 -6.23 6.98 -4.56
CA GLY A 23 -5.65 5.70 -4.93
C GLY A 23 -6.67 4.59 -4.90
N VAL A 24 -6.26 3.42 -5.38
CA VAL A 24 -7.11 2.23 -5.44
C VAL A 24 -6.49 1.10 -4.64
N GLY A 25 -7.26 0.56 -3.70
CA GLY A 25 -6.89 -0.61 -2.92
C GLY A 25 -7.36 -1.93 -3.53
N THR A 26 -6.76 -3.03 -3.08
CA THR A 26 -7.11 -4.41 -3.50
C THR A 26 -6.94 -4.63 -5.00
N VAL A 27 -5.86 -4.09 -5.58
CA VAL A 27 -5.50 -4.30 -6.98
C VAL A 27 -4.71 -5.61 -7.08
N LEU A 28 -5.23 -6.60 -7.81
CA LEU A 28 -4.61 -7.93 -7.89
C LEU A 28 -4.09 -8.29 -9.28
N ARG A 29 -4.45 -7.49 -10.29
CA ARG A 29 -4.14 -7.73 -11.68
C ARG A 29 -3.63 -6.46 -12.34
N ILE A 30 -2.73 -6.62 -13.29
CA ILE A 30 -2.15 -5.51 -14.03
C ILE A 30 -3.20 -4.70 -14.83
N GLU A 31 -4.23 -5.36 -15.35
CA GLU A 31 -5.30 -4.67 -16.10
C GLU A 31 -6.15 -3.76 -15.20
N ASP A 32 -6.40 -4.17 -13.96
CA ASP A 32 -7.06 -3.33 -12.95
C ASP A 32 -6.17 -2.13 -12.58
N ALA A 33 -4.85 -2.33 -12.47
CA ALA A 33 -3.88 -1.27 -12.20
C ALA A 33 -3.85 -0.23 -13.33
N LYS A 34 -3.77 -0.66 -14.59
CA LYS A 34 -3.81 0.22 -15.76
C LYS A 34 -5.10 1.03 -15.80
N THR A 35 -6.23 0.39 -15.52
CA THR A 35 -7.54 1.05 -15.49
C THR A 35 -7.62 2.10 -14.38
N ALA A 36 -7.14 1.77 -13.18
CA ALA A 36 -7.07 2.71 -12.06
C ALA A 36 -6.19 3.93 -12.37
N ILE A 37 -5.00 3.71 -12.96
CA ILE A 37 -4.08 4.80 -13.34
C ILE A 37 -4.71 5.69 -14.40
N LYS A 38 -5.35 5.10 -15.41
CA LYS A 38 -6.09 5.86 -16.45
C LYS A 38 -7.25 6.67 -15.86
N ALA A 39 -7.90 6.15 -14.82
CA ALA A 39 -8.94 6.84 -14.08
C ALA A 39 -8.42 7.97 -13.15
N GLY A 40 -7.09 8.13 -13.03
CA GLY A 40 -6.45 9.21 -12.28
C GLY A 40 -5.89 8.81 -10.92
N ALA A 41 -5.86 7.50 -10.59
CA ALA A 41 -5.21 7.03 -9.37
C ALA A 41 -3.73 7.47 -9.33
N LYS A 42 -3.29 7.94 -8.18
CA LYS A 42 -1.90 8.34 -7.88
C LYS A 42 -1.14 7.30 -7.08
N PHE A 43 -1.86 6.41 -6.40
CA PHE A 43 -1.26 5.24 -5.77
C PHE A 43 -2.17 4.01 -5.89
N LEU A 44 -1.55 2.84 -5.79
CA LEU A 44 -2.20 1.54 -5.82
C LEU A 44 -1.77 0.72 -4.61
N MET A 45 -2.67 -0.08 -4.05
CA MET A 45 -2.35 -1.02 -2.97
C MET A 45 -2.86 -2.43 -3.28
N SER A 46 -2.10 -3.42 -2.81
CA SER A 46 -2.48 -4.83 -2.88
C SER A 46 -2.38 -5.47 -1.49
N PRO A 47 -3.15 -6.54 -1.20
CA PRO A 47 -2.93 -7.37 -0.02
C PRO A 47 -1.72 -8.31 -0.15
N ALA A 48 -1.10 -8.40 -1.33
CA ALA A 48 0.05 -9.24 -1.63
C ALA A 48 1.07 -8.52 -2.54
N ASN A 49 2.26 -9.08 -2.72
CA ASN A 49 3.28 -8.58 -3.61
C ASN A 49 3.00 -9.01 -5.07
N VAL A 50 2.33 -8.13 -5.84
CA VAL A 50 1.99 -8.40 -7.24
C VAL A 50 3.09 -7.84 -8.14
N LYS A 51 4.06 -8.70 -8.50
CA LYS A 51 5.26 -8.33 -9.26
C LYS A 51 4.96 -7.62 -10.59
N ASP A 52 3.93 -8.06 -11.31
CA ASP A 52 3.57 -7.45 -12.59
C ASP A 52 3.16 -5.98 -12.44
N ILE A 53 2.47 -5.63 -11.35
CA ILE A 53 2.09 -4.25 -11.06
C ILE A 53 3.34 -3.45 -10.67
N LEU A 54 4.19 -4.01 -9.81
CA LEU A 54 5.43 -3.37 -9.36
C LEU A 54 6.35 -3.03 -10.55
N ASN A 55 6.57 -4.00 -11.43
CA ASN A 55 7.37 -3.83 -12.65
C ASN A 55 6.76 -2.78 -13.59
N TYR A 56 5.43 -2.76 -13.72
CA TYR A 56 4.75 -1.81 -14.60
C TYR A 56 4.86 -0.36 -14.13
N VAL A 57 4.78 -0.12 -12.81
CA VAL A 57 4.86 1.24 -12.26
C VAL A 57 6.29 1.71 -11.97
N GLN A 58 7.28 0.82 -12.11
CA GLN A 58 8.66 1.11 -11.78
C GLN A 58 9.19 2.30 -12.59
N GLY A 59 9.75 3.29 -11.90
CA GLY A 59 10.27 4.52 -12.52
C GLY A 59 9.22 5.53 -12.95
N GLY A 60 7.93 5.24 -12.77
CA GLY A 60 6.84 6.18 -13.03
C GLY A 60 6.41 7.01 -11.81
N ASP A 61 5.39 7.84 -12.01
CA ASP A 61 4.83 8.72 -10.97
C ASP A 61 3.79 8.04 -10.07
N ILE A 62 3.50 6.75 -10.31
CA ILE A 62 2.51 5.99 -9.55
C ILE A 62 3.18 5.28 -8.39
N LEU A 63 2.72 5.58 -7.17
CA LEU A 63 3.16 4.85 -5.99
C LEU A 63 2.42 3.50 -5.89
N TYR A 64 3.13 2.39 -6.00
CA TYR A 64 2.57 1.07 -5.68
C TYR A 64 3.06 0.60 -4.31
N ILE A 65 2.12 0.16 -3.48
CA ILE A 65 2.36 -0.33 -2.12
C ILE A 65 1.92 -1.82 -2.07
N PRO A 66 2.84 -2.77 -2.33
CA PRO A 66 2.54 -4.19 -2.26
C PRO A 66 2.28 -4.64 -0.82
N GLY A 67 1.38 -5.60 -0.66
CA GLY A 67 1.14 -6.26 0.62
C GLY A 67 2.21 -7.31 0.91
N THR A 68 2.66 -7.39 2.15
CA THR A 68 3.68 -8.31 2.62
C THR A 68 3.32 -8.80 4.02
N MET A 69 3.69 -10.03 4.33
CA MET A 69 3.48 -10.64 5.64
C MET A 69 4.80 -10.98 6.31
N THR A 70 5.84 -11.35 5.57
CA THR A 70 7.09 -11.92 6.10
C THR A 70 8.33 -11.09 5.77
N PRO A 71 9.45 -11.23 6.52
CA PRO A 71 10.73 -10.61 6.17
C PRO A 71 11.18 -10.84 4.72
N THR A 72 10.99 -12.05 4.20
CA THR A 72 11.36 -12.40 2.82
C THR A 72 10.54 -11.65 1.79
N GLU A 73 9.24 -11.49 2.02
CA GLU A 73 8.37 -10.72 1.11
C GLU A 73 8.67 -9.23 1.16
N ILE A 74 8.99 -8.69 2.35
CA ILE A 74 9.41 -7.31 2.53
C ILE A 74 10.69 -7.04 1.73
N LEU A 75 11.72 -7.87 1.93
CA LEU A 75 12.98 -7.74 1.22
C LEU A 75 12.78 -7.89 -0.30
N SER A 76 12.00 -8.90 -0.73
CA SER A 76 11.73 -9.11 -2.16
C SER A 76 11.00 -7.95 -2.81
N ALA A 77 10.06 -7.30 -2.12
CA ALA A 77 9.37 -6.12 -2.64
C ALA A 77 10.30 -4.90 -2.69
N TYR A 78 11.10 -4.69 -1.64
CA TYR A 78 12.06 -3.60 -1.59
C TYR A 78 13.13 -3.69 -2.67
N ASP A 79 13.74 -4.87 -2.84
CA ASP A 79 14.75 -5.13 -3.87
C ASP A 79 14.19 -4.98 -5.30
N ALA A 80 12.89 -5.24 -5.48
CA ALA A 80 12.18 -5.01 -6.72
C ALA A 80 11.74 -3.54 -6.92
N GLY A 81 12.16 -2.63 -6.02
CA GLY A 81 11.97 -1.18 -6.16
C GLY A 81 10.73 -0.61 -5.47
N ALA A 82 10.05 -1.37 -4.61
CA ALA A 82 8.94 -0.84 -3.83
C ALA A 82 9.45 0.24 -2.85
N LYS A 83 8.92 1.46 -2.96
CA LYS A 83 9.26 2.58 -2.05
C LYS A 83 8.70 2.38 -0.64
N MET A 84 7.68 1.53 -0.50
CA MET A 84 6.96 1.26 0.73
C MET A 84 6.22 -0.07 0.61
N VAL A 85 6.07 -0.79 1.71
CA VAL A 85 5.28 -2.03 1.77
C VAL A 85 4.12 -1.90 2.75
N LYS A 86 3.04 -2.64 2.49
CA LYS A 86 1.90 -2.76 3.40
C LYS A 86 2.05 -4.06 4.20
N ILE A 87 2.07 -3.98 5.53
CA ILE A 87 2.01 -5.17 6.40
C ILE A 87 0.56 -5.62 6.49
N TYR A 88 0.27 -6.84 6.03
CA TYR A 88 -1.09 -7.33 5.91
C TYR A 88 -1.19 -8.85 6.08
N PRO A 89 -2.19 -9.36 6.82
CA PRO A 89 -3.16 -8.65 7.67
C PRO A 89 -2.59 -8.37 9.07
N VAL A 90 -2.26 -7.11 9.36
CA VAL A 90 -1.44 -6.74 10.54
C VAL A 90 -2.05 -7.13 11.89
N SER A 91 -3.38 -7.07 12.04
CA SER A 91 -4.06 -7.44 13.29
C SER A 91 -3.86 -8.90 13.67
N ALA A 92 -3.87 -9.81 12.69
CA ALA A 92 -3.64 -11.23 12.90
C ALA A 92 -2.17 -11.57 13.18
N LEU A 93 -1.25 -10.64 12.89
CA LEU A 93 0.20 -10.84 13.04
C LEU A 93 0.73 -10.29 14.37
N GLY A 94 -0.12 -9.77 15.25
CA GLY A 94 0.29 -9.13 16.50
C GLY A 94 0.37 -7.60 16.42
N GLY A 95 -0.19 -7.01 15.36
CA GLY A 95 -0.38 -5.57 15.24
C GLY A 95 0.94 -4.80 15.27
N PHE A 96 0.98 -3.76 16.11
CA PHE A 96 2.15 -2.89 16.26
C PHE A 96 3.43 -3.64 16.63
N GLN A 97 3.34 -4.66 17.50
CA GLN A 97 4.53 -5.41 17.95
C GLN A 97 5.23 -6.11 16.77
N TYR A 98 4.46 -6.59 15.80
CA TYR A 98 5.00 -7.22 14.61
C TYR A 98 5.77 -6.23 13.74
N ILE A 99 5.18 -5.06 13.47
CA ILE A 99 5.83 -4.00 12.70
C ILE A 99 7.12 -3.55 13.40
N ALA A 100 7.07 -3.36 14.72
CA ALA A 100 8.24 -2.98 15.51
C ALA A 100 9.35 -4.04 15.43
N ALA A 101 9.00 -5.34 15.42
CA ALA A 101 9.96 -6.41 15.23
C ALA A 101 10.58 -6.39 13.82
N LEU A 102 9.80 -6.13 12.77
CA LEU A 102 10.27 -6.03 11.38
C LEU A 102 11.14 -4.79 11.14
N LYS A 103 10.90 -3.69 11.84
CA LYS A 103 11.72 -2.47 11.73
C LYS A 103 13.14 -2.63 12.26
N LYS A 104 13.41 -3.61 13.13
CA LYS A 104 14.77 -3.89 13.62
C LYS A 104 15.74 -4.31 12.48
N PRO A 105 15.43 -5.33 11.66
CA PRO A 105 16.25 -5.68 10.50
C PRO A 105 16.04 -4.75 9.29
N PHE A 106 14.89 -4.08 9.17
CA PHE A 106 14.55 -3.24 8.01
C PHE A 106 14.25 -1.77 8.40
N PRO A 107 15.17 -1.06 9.06
CA PRO A 107 14.91 0.31 9.52
C PRO A 107 14.66 1.29 8.36
N HIS A 108 15.23 1.01 7.19
CA HIS A 108 15.15 1.82 5.97
C HIS A 108 13.93 1.52 5.09
N VAL A 109 13.19 0.44 5.35
CA VAL A 109 12.00 0.10 4.55
C VAL A 109 10.78 0.80 5.13
N SER A 110 10.15 1.68 4.38
CA SER A 110 8.88 2.32 4.78
C SER A 110 7.76 1.28 4.82
N MET A 111 6.99 1.27 5.90
CA MET A 111 5.94 0.28 6.15
C MET A 111 4.64 1.00 6.50
N VAL A 112 3.54 0.59 5.86
CA VAL A 112 2.20 0.99 6.27
C VAL A 112 1.47 -0.21 6.80
N ALA A 113 0.56 0.04 7.73
CA ALA A 113 -0.30 -0.99 8.26
C ALA A 113 -1.74 -0.51 8.09
N SER A 114 -2.61 -1.43 7.67
CA SER A 114 -4.02 -1.16 7.43
C SER A 114 -4.86 -2.28 8.01
N GLN A 115 -6.05 -1.93 8.49
CA GLN A 115 -7.00 -2.79 9.22
C GLN A 115 -6.55 -3.18 10.62
N GLY A 116 -7.42 -2.91 11.61
CA GLY A 116 -7.26 -3.39 12.98
C GLY A 116 -6.19 -2.68 13.81
N ILE A 117 -5.88 -1.41 13.49
CA ILE A 117 -5.01 -0.57 14.32
C ILE A 117 -5.88 0.33 15.19
N THR A 118 -5.72 0.23 16.51
CA THR A 118 -6.41 1.08 17.49
C THR A 118 -5.52 2.27 17.85
N ILE A 119 -6.09 3.48 17.87
CA ILE A 119 -5.39 4.75 18.13
C ILE A 119 -4.70 4.79 19.51
N GLY A 120 -5.09 3.94 20.46
CA GLY A 120 -4.51 3.88 21.81
C GLY A 120 -3.15 3.19 21.96
N SER A 121 -2.61 2.57 20.90
CA SER A 121 -1.41 1.72 21.01
C SER A 121 -0.10 2.40 20.58
N PHE A 122 -0.07 3.72 20.41
CA PHE A 122 1.11 4.42 19.89
C PHE A 122 1.96 5.06 20.99
N THR A 123 3.24 4.70 21.04
CA THR A 123 4.29 5.54 21.62
C THR A 123 5.19 5.96 20.47
N PHE A 124 5.20 7.26 20.15
CA PHE A 124 6.00 7.80 19.03
C PHE A 124 7.49 7.70 19.36
N SER A 125 8.11 6.60 18.94
CA SER A 125 9.54 6.49 18.73
C SER A 125 9.77 5.84 17.37
N SER A 126 10.05 6.68 16.36
CA SER A 126 10.62 6.30 15.05
C SER A 126 9.79 5.38 14.12
N ILE A 127 8.46 5.34 14.22
CA ILE A 127 7.61 4.63 13.25
C ILE A 127 6.60 5.60 12.63
N GLU A 128 6.79 5.92 11.34
CA GLU A 128 5.77 6.57 10.52
C GLU A 128 4.74 5.52 10.07
N LEU A 129 3.60 5.45 10.75
CA LEU A 129 2.45 4.67 10.32
C LEU A 129 1.48 5.62 9.61
N TYR A 130 1.31 5.44 8.29
CA TYR A 130 0.26 6.11 7.56
C TYR A 130 -1.03 5.29 7.67
N THR A 131 -2.04 5.85 8.33
CA THR A 131 -3.41 5.34 8.28
C THR A 131 -4.12 5.97 7.10
N PHE A 132 -4.66 5.15 6.21
CA PHE A 132 -5.60 5.59 5.19
C PHE A 132 -6.98 5.16 5.70
N GLU A 133 -7.82 6.14 6.06
CA GLU A 133 -9.25 5.92 6.31
C GLU A 133 -9.99 5.61 5.00
#